data_AF-A0A7Y0S2N8-F1
#
_entry.id   AF-A0A7Y0S2N8-F1
#
_cell.length_a   1.000
_cell.length_b   1.000
_cell.length_c   1.000
_cell.angle_alpha   90.00
_cell.angle_beta   90.00
_cell.angle_gamma   90.00
#
_symmetry.space_group_name_H-M   'P 1'
#
loop_
_entity.id
_entity.type
_entity.pdbx_description
1 polymer ?
#
loop_
_entity_poly.entity_id
_entity_poly.type
_entity_poly.pdbx_seq_one_letter_code
_entity_poly.pdbx_strand_id
1 'polypeptide(L)' 'MNNDKRPLYIPYAGPALLATPLLNKGSAFSAEERSSFNLEGLLPESTETIQEQVERAYQQYKSFESDMDKHIYLRNI' A
#
# COMPACT_ATOMS: atom_id res chain seq x y z
N MET A 1 -22.62 -15.47 0.68
CA MET A 1 -21.68 -15.55 -0.45
C MET A 1 -20.38 -16.13 0.10
N ASN A 2 -20.08 -17.39 -0.24
CA ASN A 2 -18.90 -18.07 0.29
C ASN A 2 -17.65 -17.39 -0.23
N ASN A 3 -16.80 -16.95 0.70
CA ASN A 3 -15.59 -16.19 0.43
C ASN A 3 -14.39 -17.14 0.22
N ASP A 4 -14.59 -18.21 -0.56
CA ASP A 4 -13.54 -19.16 -0.94
C ASP A 4 -12.65 -18.54 -2.03
N LYS A 5 -12.01 -17.42 -1.70
CA LYS A 5 -11.03 -16.78 -2.57
C LYS A 5 -9.77 -17.63 -2.52
N ARG A 6 -9.60 -18.48 -3.53
CA ARG A 6 -8.35 -19.18 -3.76
C ARG A 6 -7.24 -18.14 -4.00
N PRO A 7 -6.12 -18.20 -3.28
CA PRO A 7 -4.98 -17.33 -3.57
C PRO A 7 -4.44 -17.61 -4.97
N LEU A 8 -4.10 -16.54 -5.69
CA LEU A 8 -3.45 -16.63 -7.00
C LEU A 8 -1.93 -16.53 -6.80
N TYR A 9 -1.20 -17.42 -7.48
CA TYR A 9 0.25 -17.27 -7.57
C TYR A 9 0.58 -16.04 -8.43
N ILE A 10 1.57 -15.27 -7.98
CA ILE A 10 2.13 -14.14 -8.71
C ILE A 10 3.66 -14.25 -8.75
N PRO A 11 4.31 -13.94 -9.88
CA PRO A 11 5.77 -13.99 -9.99
C PRO A 11 6.45 -12.67 -9.54
N TYR A 12 5.84 -11.94 -8.60
CA TYR A 12 6.35 -10.64 -8.13
C TYR A 12 6.78 -10.72 -6.67
N ALA A 13 7.94 -10.14 -6.36
CA ALA A 13 8.51 -9.98 -5.03
C ALA A 13 9.44 -8.76 -4.99
N GLY A 14 9.83 -8.33 -3.79
CA GLY A 14 10.78 -7.23 -3.59
C GLY A 14 10.32 -5.93 -4.26
N PRO A 15 11.26 -5.13 -4.83
CA PRO A 15 10.93 -3.88 -5.48
C PRO A 15 9.92 -4.00 -6.64
N ALA A 16 9.90 -5.12 -7.37
CA ALA A 16 8.96 -5.32 -8.47
C ALA A 16 7.50 -5.42 -8.00
N LEU A 17 7.28 -6.02 -6.83
CA LEU A 17 5.96 -6.07 -6.19
C LEU A 17 5.51 -4.66 -5.76
N LEU A 18 6.41 -3.89 -5.14
CA LEU A 18 6.14 -2.51 -4.71
C LEU A 18 5.88 -1.56 -5.89
N ALA A 19 6.50 -1.81 -7.04
CA ALA A 19 6.30 -1.05 -8.26
C ALA A 19 5.01 -1.42 -9.03
N THR A 20 4.25 -2.43 -8.58
CA THR A 20 3.01 -2.87 -9.21
C THR A 20 1.80 -2.36 -8.41
N PRO A 21 1.14 -1.24 -8.80
CA PRO A 21 0.16 -0.57 -7.94
C PRO A 21 -1.02 -1.43 -7.50
N LEU A 22 -1.49 -2.34 -8.37
CA LEU A 22 -2.60 -3.24 -8.05
C LEU A 22 -2.26 -4.30 -6.99
N LEU A 23 -0.98 -4.53 -6.72
CA LEU A 23 -0.50 -5.52 -5.76
C LEU A 23 0.16 -4.88 -4.54
N ASN A 24 0.56 -3.61 -4.63
CA ASN A 24 1.26 -2.92 -3.57
C ASN A 24 0.29 -2.50 -2.45
N LYS A 25 0.48 -3.06 -1.26
CA LYS A 25 -0.27 -2.72 -0.03
C LYS A 25 0.44 -1.65 0.82
N GLY A 26 1.62 -1.18 0.40
CA GLY A 26 2.47 -0.28 1.17
C GLY A 26 2.81 -0.86 2.55
N SER A 27 2.68 -0.03 3.59
CA SER A 27 2.87 -0.44 4.99
C SER A 27 1.90 -1.53 5.48
N ALA A 28 0.81 -1.82 4.74
CA ALA A 28 -0.18 -2.82 5.12
C ALA A 28 0.20 -4.27 4.74
N PHE A 29 1.41 -4.51 4.21
CA PHE A 29 1.96 -5.86 4.18
C PHE A 29 2.22 -6.35 5.61
N SER A 30 1.65 -7.51 5.96
CA SER A 30 1.89 -8.17 7.26
C SER A 30 3.34 -8.66 7.37
N ALA A 31 3.79 -8.99 8.58
CA ALA A 31 5.13 -9.56 8.77
C ALA A 31 5.35 -10.84 7.93
N GLU A 32 4.34 -11.70 7.84
CA GLU A 32 4.38 -12.94 7.03
C GLU A 32 4.47 -12.64 5.54
N GLU A 33 3.68 -11.68 5.04
CA GLU A 33 3.74 -11.25 3.63
C GLU A 33 5.09 -10.61 3.32
N ARG A 34 5.64 -9.78 4.23
CA ARG A 34 6.94 -9.14 4.05
C ARG A 34 8.06 -10.17 3.94
N SER A 35 8.05 -11.21 4.77
CA SER A 35 9.01 -12.32 4.67
C SER A 35 8.82 -13.10 3.37
N SER A 36 7.58 -13.46 3.03
CA SER A 36 7.24 -14.27 1.84
C SER A 36 7.55 -13.56 0.52
N PHE A 37 7.43 -12.23 0.48
CA PHE A 37 7.67 -11.41 -0.71
C PHE A 37 9.01 -10.67 -0.69
N ASN A 38 9.94 -11.00 0.22
CA ASN A 38 11.26 -10.35 0.33
C ASN A 38 11.19 -8.81 0.45
N LEU A 39 10.34 -8.31 1.34
CA LEU A 39 10.12 -6.87 1.60
C LEU A 39 10.79 -6.36 2.88
N GLU A 40 11.47 -7.23 3.62
CA GLU A 40 12.22 -6.84 4.82
C GLU A 40 13.27 -5.78 4.48
N GLY A 41 13.30 -4.69 5.25
CA GLY A 41 14.17 -3.52 5.00
C GLY A 41 13.74 -2.60 3.85
N LEU A 42 12.74 -2.97 3.04
CA LEU A 42 12.22 -2.11 1.95
C LEU A 42 11.05 -1.23 2.37
N LEU A 43 10.42 -1.53 3.51
CA LEU A 43 9.28 -0.81 4.07
C LEU A 43 9.59 -0.36 5.51
N PRO A 44 8.98 0.74 5.98
CA PRO A 44 9.02 1.11 7.40
C PRO A 44 8.56 -0.05 8.30
N GLU A 45 9.12 -0.17 9.50
CA GLU A 45 8.79 -1.25 10.44
C GLU A 45 7.30 -1.27 10.82
N SER A 46 6.69 -0.10 10.99
CA SER A 46 5.27 0.05 11.30
C SER A 46 4.40 -0.63 10.23
N THR A 47 3.50 -1.50 10.69
CA THR A 47 2.42 -2.05 9.86
C THR A 47 1.16 -1.23 10.09
N GLU A 48 0.55 -0.73 9.02
CA GLU A 48 -0.71 0.04 9.08
C GLU A 48 -1.85 -0.80 8.50
N THR A 49 -3.05 -0.61 9.03
CA THR A 49 -4.30 -1.05 8.40
C THR A 49 -4.66 -0.15 7.22
N ILE A 50 -5.53 -0.62 6.32
CA ILE A 50 -6.03 0.22 5.23
C ILE A 50 -6.78 1.45 5.76
N GLN A 51 -7.47 1.34 6.90
CA GLN A 51 -8.15 2.47 7.54
C GLN A 51 -7.16 3.53 8.02
N GLU A 52 -6.05 3.12 8.65
CA GLU A 52 -5.00 4.06 9.10
C GLU A 52 -4.32 4.74 7.92
N GLN A 53 -4.05 4.00 6.84
CA GLN A 53 -3.51 4.56 5.60
C GLN A 53 -4.46 5.61 4.99
N VAL A 54 -5.77 5.34 4.96
CA VAL A 54 -6.80 6.27 4.47
C VAL A 54 -6.86 7.51 5.34
N GLU A 55 -6.88 7.37 6.66
CA GLU A 55 -6.92 8.51 7.59
C GLU A 55 -5.69 9.40 7.38
N ARG A 56 -4.49 8.81 7.39
CA ARG A 56 -3.24 9.54 7.14
C ARG A 56 -3.24 10.25 5.79
N ALA A 57 -3.66 9.56 4.72
CA ALA A 57 -3.73 10.14 3.39
C ALA A 57 -4.75 11.28 3.30
N TYR A 58 -5.89 11.14 3.97
CA TYR A 58 -6.92 12.17 4.00
C TYR A 58 -6.50 13.41 4.79
N GLN A 59 -5.77 13.25 5.89
CA GLN A 59 -5.18 14.38 6.62
C GLN A 59 -4.17 15.13 5.75
N GLN A 60 -3.32 14.42 5.00
CA GLN A 60 -2.40 15.04 4.05
C GLN A 60 -3.14 15.74 2.90
N TYR A 61 -4.19 15.13 2.36
CA TYR A 61 -5.02 15.74 1.32
C TYR A 61 -5.63 17.07 1.79
N LYS A 62 -6.15 17.12 3.03
CA LYS A 62 -6.76 18.31 3.63
C LYS A 62 -5.77 19.43 3.91
N SER A 63 -4.47 19.14 4.03
CA SER A 63 -3.47 20.17 4.32
C SER A 63 -3.07 20.98 3.08
N PHE A 64 -3.44 20.53 1.87
CA PHE A 64 -3.22 21.28 0.63
C PHE A 64 -4.28 22.37 0.44
N GLU A 65 -3.82 23.57 0.10
CA GLU A 65 -4.69 24.73 -0.13
C GLU A 65 -5.27 24.75 -1.56
N SER A 66 -4.45 24.40 -2.57
CA SER A 66 -4.87 24.46 -3.97
C SER A 66 -5.46 23.13 -4.47
N ASP A 67 -6.44 23.22 -5.36
CA ASP A 67 -7.02 22.03 -6.00
C ASP A 67 -6.03 21.33 -6.94
N MET A 68 -5.03 22.05 -7.46
CA MET A 68 -3.96 21.45 -8.25
C MET A 68 -3.08 20.54 -7.40
N ASP A 69 -2.68 20.98 -6.20
CA ASP A 69 -1.86 20.18 -5.30
C ASP A 69 -2.62 18.94 -4.82
N LYS A 70 -3.91 19.09 -4.51
CA LYS A 70 -4.81 17.98 -4.20
C LYS A 70 -4.88 16.96 -5.34
N HIS A 71 -5.01 17.41 -6.59
CA HIS A 71 -5.02 16.55 -7.76
C HIS A 71 -3.68 15.82 -7.94
N ILE A 72 -2.55 16.53 -7.81
CA ILE A 72 -1.21 15.92 -7.90
C ILE A 72 -1.04 14.87 -6.81
N TYR A 73 -1.44 15.16 -5.58
CA TYR A 73 -1.37 14.23 -4.47
C TYR A 73 -2.18 12.96 -4.74
N LEU A 74 -3.47 13.08 -5.07
CA LEU A 74 -4.34 11.93 -5.33
C LEU A 74 -3.88 11.08 -6.52
N ARG A 75 -3.15 11.67 -7.48
CA ARG A 75 -2.58 10.92 -8.61
C ARG A 75 -1.31 10.15 -8.26
N ASN A 76 -0.65 10.52 -7.16
CA ASN A 76 0.61 9.91 -6.72
C ASN A 76 0.43 8.87 -5.61
N ILE A 77 -0.74 8.76 -4.99
CA ILE A 77 -1.01 7.76 -3.94
C ILE A 77 -1.33 6.37 -4.48
#